data_AF-A0A9D0AUE8-F1
#
_entry.id   AF-A0A9D0AUE8-F1
#
_cell.length_a   1.000
_cell.length_b   1.000
_cell.length_c   1.000
_cell.angle_alpha   90.00
_cell.angle_beta   90.00
_cell.angle_gamma   90.00
#
_symmetry.space_group_name_H-M   'P 1'
#
loop_
_entity.id
_entity.type
_entity.pdbx_description
1 polymer ?
#
loop_
_entity_poly.entity_id
_entity_poly.type
_entity_poly.pdbx_seq_one_letter_code
_entity_poly.pdbx_strand_id
1 'polypeptide(L)'
;MKIFNLLLLIALIWLPMTAEAVMPDPDCVKSEQECQRIADRKEAVRQRCIADPEWCKERRYKKRLQMEERRELKRQCKADPSQCAELTRKFKQRQRQLRKAEKKNLQQQQAQWCKDNPAECKKWEIEMRKVREQCQDLKYKLVKKFPNRPHKM
;
A
#
# COMPACT_ATOMS: atom_id res chain seq x y z
N MET A 1 6.53 21.31 -52.86
CA MET A 1 5.86 20.19 -52.18
C MET A 1 6.82 19.46 -51.22
N LYS A 2 7.32 20.11 -50.16
CA LYS A 2 8.21 19.47 -49.15
C LYS A 2 7.80 19.72 -47.69
N ILE A 3 6.82 20.60 -47.45
CA ILE A 3 6.38 20.99 -46.11
C ILE A 3 5.34 20.00 -45.53
N PHE A 4 4.57 19.31 -46.39
CA PHE A 4 3.55 18.34 -45.96
C PHE A 4 4.12 17.07 -45.29
N ASN A 5 5.36 16.67 -45.60
CA ASN A 5 5.99 15.49 -44.98
C ASN A 5 6.52 15.76 -43.55
N LEU A 6 6.73 17.03 -43.16
CA LEU A 6 7.22 17.36 -41.82
C LEU A 6 6.09 17.33 -40.78
N LEU A 7 4.86 17.66 -41.17
CA LEU A 7 3.70 17.66 -40.28
C LEU A 7 3.22 16.23 -39.92
N LEU A 8 3.40 15.26 -40.83
CA LEU A 8 3.07 13.85 -40.57
C LEU A 8 3.99 13.19 -39.53
N LEU A 9 5.25 13.62 -39.43
CA LEU A 9 6.19 13.10 -38.42
C LEU A 9 5.92 13.66 -37.01
N ILE A 10 5.38 14.88 -36.89
CA ILE A 10 5.03 15.47 -35.60
C ILE A 10 3.76 14.82 -35.02
N ALA A 11 2.82 14.38 -35.86
CA ALA A 11 1.60 13.70 -35.41
C ALA A 11 1.84 12.30 -34.79
N LEU A 12 2.93 11.62 -35.16
CA LEU A 12 3.27 10.29 -34.61
C LEU A 12 3.90 10.34 -33.21
N ILE A 13 4.35 11.50 -32.74
CA ILE A 13 4.93 11.68 -31.39
C ILE A 13 3.83 11.84 -30.32
N TRP A 14 2.58 12.06 -30.74
CA TRP A 14 1.41 12.21 -29.85
C TRP A 14 0.52 10.95 -29.81
N LEU A 15 1.04 9.78 -30.18
CA LEU A 15 0.36 8.53 -29.85
C LEU A 15 0.34 8.41 -28.31
N PRO A 16 -0.84 8.43 -27.67
CA PRO A 16 -0.92 8.24 -26.23
C PRO A 16 -0.27 6.90 -25.92
N MET A 17 0.74 6.90 -25.05
CA MET A 17 1.27 5.68 -24.45
C MET A 17 0.06 4.90 -23.94
N THR A 18 -0.30 3.84 -24.67
CA THR A 18 -1.39 2.96 -24.28
C THR A 18 -0.97 2.37 -22.94
N ALA A 19 -1.66 2.76 -21.88
CA ALA A 19 -1.48 2.16 -20.57
C ALA A 19 -1.71 0.66 -20.73
N GLU A 20 -0.64 -0.11 -20.79
CA GLU A 20 -0.71 -1.56 -20.91
C GLU A 20 -1.56 -2.07 -19.75
N ALA A 21 -2.67 -2.73 -20.08
CA ALA A 21 -3.56 -3.30 -19.08
C ALA A 21 -2.74 -4.28 -18.23
N VAL A 22 -2.71 -4.05 -16.91
CA VAL A 22 -1.98 -4.91 -15.98
C VAL A 22 -2.62 -6.29 -16.00
N MET A 23 -1.98 -7.23 -16.67
CA MET A 23 -2.53 -8.59 -16.76
C MET A 23 -2.51 -9.25 -15.37
N PRO A 24 -3.65 -9.76 -14.89
CA PRO A 24 -3.71 -10.50 -13.64
C PRO A 24 -2.90 -11.80 -13.77
N ASP A 25 -2.36 -12.25 -12.64
CA ASP A 25 -1.59 -13.49 -12.54
C ASP A 25 -2.49 -14.68 -12.93
N PRO A 26 -2.13 -15.45 -13.97
CA PRO A 26 -2.99 -16.52 -14.49
C PRO A 26 -3.22 -17.64 -13.48
N ASP A 27 -2.32 -17.79 -12.50
CA ASP A 27 -2.41 -18.81 -11.44
C ASP A 27 -3.12 -18.30 -10.17
N CYS A 28 -3.76 -17.13 -10.24
CA CYS A 28 -4.45 -16.56 -9.09
C CYS A 28 -5.75 -17.32 -8.77
N VAL A 29 -5.72 -18.13 -7.70
CA VAL A 29 -6.86 -18.94 -7.22
C VAL A 29 -7.99 -18.13 -6.56
N LYS A 30 -7.97 -16.79 -6.65
CA LYS A 30 -8.97 -15.90 -6.04
C LYS A 30 -9.99 -15.45 -7.07
N SER A 31 -10.98 -14.66 -6.66
CA SER A 31 -11.88 -14.02 -7.64
C SER A 31 -11.08 -13.10 -8.56
N GLU A 32 -11.51 -13.00 -9.82
CA GLU A 32 -10.89 -12.15 -10.85
C GLU A 32 -10.65 -10.72 -10.34
N GLN A 33 -11.65 -10.14 -9.68
CA GLN A 33 -11.54 -8.80 -9.10
C GLN A 33 -10.48 -8.70 -7.99
N GLU A 34 -10.23 -9.76 -7.22
CA GLU A 34 -9.15 -9.77 -6.22
C GLU A 34 -7.78 -9.97 -6.88
N CYS A 35 -7.70 -10.79 -7.93
CA CYS A 35 -6.50 -10.96 -8.73
C CYS A 35 -6.09 -9.66 -9.42
N GLN A 36 -7.05 -8.94 -10.01
CA GLN A 36 -6.80 -7.62 -10.61
C GLN A 36 -6.31 -6.62 -9.57
N ARG A 37 -6.97 -6.51 -8.40
CA ARG A 37 -6.51 -5.62 -7.31
C ARG A 37 -5.09 -5.94 -6.83
N ILE A 38 -4.71 -7.22 -6.82
CA ILE A 38 -3.35 -7.63 -6.47
C ILE A 38 -2.37 -7.19 -7.56
N ALA A 39 -2.75 -7.38 -8.84
CA ALA A 39 -1.96 -6.99 -9.99
C ALA A 39 -1.74 -5.46 -10.01
N ASP A 40 -2.80 -4.67 -9.88
CA ASP A 40 -2.74 -3.19 -9.81
C ASP A 40 -1.85 -2.73 -8.66
N ARG A 41 -1.93 -3.39 -7.50
CA ARG A 41 -1.08 -3.06 -6.35
C ARG A 41 0.38 -3.41 -6.59
N LYS A 42 0.67 -4.54 -7.25
CA LYS A 42 2.04 -4.90 -7.65
C LYS A 42 2.57 -3.84 -8.60
N GLU A 43 1.77 -3.43 -9.58
CA GLU A 43 2.16 -2.44 -10.58
C GLU A 43 2.39 -1.06 -9.99
N ALA A 44 1.49 -0.56 -9.13
CA ALA A 44 1.70 0.69 -8.42
C ALA A 44 3.02 0.71 -7.63
N VAL A 45 3.42 -0.42 -7.05
CA VAL A 45 4.72 -0.55 -6.38
C VAL A 45 5.88 -0.57 -7.38
N ARG A 46 5.72 -1.21 -8.55
CA ARG A 46 6.74 -1.18 -9.61
C ARG A 46 6.94 0.23 -10.13
N GLN A 47 5.87 0.91 -10.50
CA GLN A 47 5.90 2.29 -10.97
C GLN A 47 6.52 3.23 -9.93
N ARG A 48 6.17 3.06 -8.65
CA ARG A 48 6.85 3.82 -7.58
C ARG A 48 8.33 3.49 -7.45
N CYS A 49 8.73 2.23 -7.62
CA CYS A 49 10.14 1.85 -7.60
C CYS A 49 10.93 2.41 -8.80
N ILE A 50 10.28 2.60 -9.95
CA ILE A 50 10.87 3.26 -11.12
C ILE A 50 11.02 4.76 -10.84
N ALA A 51 9.98 5.40 -10.30
CA ALA A 51 9.99 6.82 -9.98
C ALA A 51 10.93 7.19 -8.81
N ASP A 52 11.07 6.30 -7.82
CA ASP A 52 11.88 6.51 -6.62
C ASP A 52 12.69 5.23 -6.28
N PRO A 53 13.89 5.08 -6.89
CA PRO A 53 14.75 3.91 -6.68
C PRO A 53 15.25 3.77 -5.23
N GLU A 54 15.53 4.87 -4.56
CA GLU A 54 16.04 4.86 -3.18
C GLU A 54 14.97 4.38 -2.20
N TRP A 55 13.72 4.84 -2.34
CA TRP A 55 12.60 4.29 -1.60
C TRP A 55 12.45 2.78 -1.83
N CYS A 56 12.65 2.33 -3.07
CA CYS A 56 12.57 0.90 -3.39
C CYS A 56 13.67 0.08 -2.68
N LYS A 57 14.91 0.58 -2.68
CA LYS A 57 16.04 -0.04 -1.96
C LYS A 57 15.76 -0.12 -0.47
N GLU A 58 15.33 0.99 0.14
CA GLU A 58 15.02 1.05 1.56
C GLU A 58 13.88 0.08 1.92
N ARG A 59 12.82 0.03 1.12
CA ARG A 59 11.70 -0.90 1.31
C ARG A 59 12.15 -2.36 1.23
N ARG A 60 12.96 -2.70 0.24
CA ARG A 60 13.50 -4.07 0.07
C ARG A 60 14.37 -4.45 1.26
N TYR A 61 15.23 -3.54 1.72
CA TYR A 61 16.08 -3.72 2.89
C TYR A 61 15.24 -3.96 4.16
N LYS A 62 14.28 -3.06 4.47
CA LYS A 62 13.36 -3.21 5.62
C LYS A 62 12.62 -4.55 5.58
N LYS A 63 12.14 -4.97 4.40
CA LYS A 63 11.46 -6.25 4.22
C LYS A 63 12.39 -7.44 4.47
N ARG A 64 13.64 -7.38 4.01
CA ARG A 64 14.66 -8.41 4.26
C ARG A 64 14.93 -8.55 5.75
N LEU A 65 15.19 -7.43 6.43
CA LEU A 65 15.44 -7.41 7.87
C LEU A 65 14.28 -8.02 8.67
N GLN A 66 13.04 -7.66 8.36
CA GLN A 66 11.86 -8.26 9.01
C GLN A 66 11.75 -9.79 8.78
N MET A 67 12.17 -10.28 7.62
CA MET A 67 12.17 -11.72 7.33
C MET A 67 13.27 -12.44 8.11
N GLU A 68 14.44 -11.82 8.24
CA GLU A 68 15.55 -12.33 9.04
C GLU A 68 15.19 -12.39 10.53
N GLU A 69 14.61 -11.33 11.10
CA GLU A 69 14.13 -11.34 12.49
C GLU A 69 13.11 -12.47 12.75
N ARG A 70 12.20 -12.72 11.80
CA ARG A 70 11.23 -13.82 11.91
C ARG A 70 11.88 -15.19 11.83
N ARG A 71 12.87 -15.35 10.93
CA ARG A 71 13.64 -16.60 10.81
C ARG A 71 14.41 -16.88 12.09
N GLU A 72 15.01 -15.84 12.67
CA GLU A 72 15.75 -15.95 13.92
C GLU A 72 14.84 -16.30 15.09
N LEU A 73 13.69 -15.64 15.23
CA LEU A 73 12.68 -16.03 16.21
C LEU A 73 12.27 -17.51 16.05
N LYS A 74 12.08 -17.97 14.80
CA LYS A 74 11.73 -19.37 14.53
C LYS A 74 12.86 -20.33 14.92
N ARG A 75 14.13 -19.95 14.73
CA ARG A 75 15.28 -20.73 15.18
C ARG A 75 15.32 -20.82 16.70
N GLN A 76 15.16 -19.70 17.41
CA GLN A 76 15.13 -19.65 18.87
C GLN A 76 13.99 -20.50 19.44
N CYS A 77 12.79 -20.41 18.86
CA CYS A 77 11.65 -21.26 19.23
C CYS A 77 11.87 -22.75 19.00
N LYS A 78 12.67 -23.13 17.98
CA LYS A 78 13.01 -24.55 17.73
C LYS A 78 14.04 -25.05 18.73
N ALA A 79 14.99 -24.21 19.11
CA ALA A 79 16.04 -24.55 20.07
C ALA A 79 15.47 -24.66 21.50
N ASP A 80 14.56 -23.76 21.88
CA ASP A 80 13.87 -23.78 23.17
C ASP A 80 12.34 -23.59 22.98
N PRO A 81 11.60 -24.70 22.85
CA PRO A 81 10.14 -24.65 22.72
C PRO A 81 9.44 -24.04 23.94
N SER A 82 10.02 -24.17 25.14
CA SER A 82 9.41 -23.70 26.39
C SER A 82 9.32 -22.17 26.46
N GLN A 83 10.32 -21.46 25.92
CA GLN A 83 10.38 -20.01 25.89
C GLN A 83 9.70 -19.38 24.65
N CYS A 84 9.32 -20.17 23.66
CA CYS A 84 8.83 -19.67 22.37
C CYS A 84 7.62 -18.73 22.49
N ALA A 85 6.68 -19.03 23.40
CA ALA A 85 5.50 -18.20 23.61
C ALA A 85 5.87 -16.78 24.08
N GLU A 86 6.83 -16.67 25.01
CA GLU A 86 7.30 -15.39 25.53
C GLU A 86 8.10 -14.62 24.47
N LEU A 87 9.03 -15.28 23.77
CA LEU A 87 9.80 -14.67 22.69
C LEU A 87 8.89 -14.11 21.60
N THR A 88 7.86 -14.87 21.22
CA THR A 88 6.84 -14.43 20.26
C THR A 88 6.06 -13.23 20.77
N ARG A 89 5.69 -13.20 22.06
CA ARG A 89 5.01 -12.06 22.69
C ARG A 89 5.89 -10.81 22.65
N LYS A 90 7.16 -10.91 23.06
CA LYS A 90 8.15 -9.81 23.02
C LYS A 90 8.36 -9.30 21.60
N PHE A 91 8.50 -10.20 20.62
CA PHE A 91 8.60 -9.82 19.20
C PHE A 91 7.37 -9.05 18.71
N LYS A 92 6.16 -9.56 18.98
CA LYS A 92 4.90 -8.89 18.62
C LYS A 92 4.76 -7.52 19.29
N GLN A 93 5.15 -7.39 20.55
CA GLN A 93 5.12 -6.12 21.28
C GLN A 93 6.05 -5.09 20.65
N ARG A 94 7.31 -5.47 20.35
CA ARG A 94 8.27 -4.61 19.63
C ARG A 94 7.74 -4.18 18.26
N GLN A 95 7.18 -5.10 17.48
CA GLN A 95 6.56 -4.78 16.19
C GLN A 95 5.33 -3.85 16.31
N ARG A 96 4.58 -3.90 17.42
CA ARG A 96 3.50 -2.93 17.70
C ARG A 96 4.08 -1.55 18.05
N GLN A 97 5.14 -1.49 18.84
CA GLN A 97 5.82 -0.24 19.20
C GLN A 97 6.40 0.47 17.97
N LEU A 98 7.09 -0.28 17.10
CA LEU A 98 7.64 0.26 15.84
C LEU A 98 6.53 0.86 14.96
N ARG A 99 5.42 0.15 14.75
CA ARG A 99 4.27 0.67 13.99
C ARG A 99 3.64 1.90 14.64
N LYS A 100 3.60 1.96 15.97
CA LYS A 100 3.10 3.13 16.71
C LYS A 100 4.02 4.34 16.50
N ALA A 101 5.34 4.14 16.52
CA ALA A 101 6.32 5.19 16.27
C ALA A 101 6.24 5.68 14.81
N GLU A 102 6.17 4.77 13.83
CA GLU A 102 6.01 5.12 12.42
C GLU A 102 4.71 5.91 12.17
N LYS A 103 3.60 5.48 12.77
CA LYS A 103 2.34 6.23 12.69
C LYS A 103 2.47 7.64 13.26
N LYS A 104 3.13 7.81 14.40
CA LYS A 104 3.38 9.13 14.99
C LYS A 104 4.23 10.01 14.06
N ASN A 105 5.28 9.45 13.48
CA ASN A 105 6.13 10.17 12.53
C ASN A 105 5.32 10.64 11.30
N LEU A 106 4.49 9.76 10.71
CA LEU A 106 3.60 10.12 9.61
C LEU A 106 2.62 11.24 10.00
N GLN A 107 2.05 11.19 11.20
CA GLN A 107 1.17 12.25 11.70
C GLN A 107 1.90 13.59 11.88
N GLN A 108 3.15 13.56 12.34
CA GLN A 108 3.97 14.77 12.47
C GLN A 108 4.33 15.35 11.11
N GLN A 109 4.76 14.52 10.15
CA GLN A 109 5.03 14.93 8.78
C GLN A 109 3.79 15.53 8.12
N GLN A 110 2.63 14.91 8.32
CA GLN A 110 1.36 15.41 7.82
C GLN A 110 0.98 16.75 8.46
N ALA A 111 1.12 16.89 9.78
CA ALA A 111 0.83 18.15 10.47
C ALA A 111 1.75 19.27 9.97
N GLN A 112 3.04 18.97 9.76
CA GLN A 112 3.99 19.90 9.18
C GLN A 112 3.61 20.28 7.75
N TRP A 113 3.29 19.30 6.90
CA TRP A 113 2.81 19.57 5.53
C TRP A 113 1.55 20.45 5.52
N CYS A 114 0.61 20.22 6.43
CA CYS A 114 -0.58 21.04 6.58
C CYS A 114 -0.29 22.47 7.03
N LYS A 115 0.72 22.65 7.90
CA LYS A 115 1.20 23.97 8.29
C LYS A 115 1.79 24.73 7.10
N ASP A 116 2.52 24.01 6.24
CA ASP A 116 3.17 24.58 5.06
C ASP A 116 2.21 24.78 3.88
N ASN A 117 1.09 24.04 3.83
CA ASN A 117 0.10 24.02 2.73
C ASN A 117 -1.34 24.10 3.26
N PRO A 118 -1.76 25.22 3.87
CA PRO A 118 -3.03 25.29 4.61
C PRO A 118 -4.28 25.15 3.72
N ALA A 119 -4.25 25.68 2.49
CA ALA A 119 -5.39 25.60 1.57
C ALA A 119 -5.60 24.17 1.05
N GLU A 120 -4.52 23.50 0.67
CA GLU A 120 -4.48 22.11 0.21
C GLU A 120 -4.88 21.17 1.34
N CYS A 121 -4.37 21.39 2.55
CA CYS A 121 -4.75 20.64 3.73
C CYS A 121 -6.26 20.73 3.99
N LYS A 122 -6.85 21.93 3.92
CA LYS A 122 -8.30 22.10 4.09
C LYS A 122 -9.12 21.35 3.03
N LYS A 123 -8.69 21.37 1.77
CA LYS A 123 -9.31 20.59 0.69
C LYS A 123 -9.23 19.09 0.98
N TRP A 124 -8.03 18.61 1.33
CA TRP A 124 -7.79 17.22 1.68
C TRP A 124 -8.63 16.76 2.88
N GLU A 125 -8.78 17.58 3.93
CA GLU A 125 -9.62 17.25 5.09
C GLU A 125 -11.10 17.07 4.72
N ILE A 126 -11.62 17.91 3.82
CA ILE A 126 -12.99 17.80 3.30
C ILE A 126 -13.15 16.48 2.51
N GLU A 127 -12.21 16.15 1.64
CA GLU A 127 -12.23 14.90 0.88
C GLU A 127 -12.16 13.67 1.79
N MET A 128 -11.26 13.68 2.78
CA MET A 128 -11.14 12.60 3.75
C MET A 128 -12.38 12.42 4.61
N ARG A 129 -13.11 13.51 4.91
CA ARG A 129 -14.41 13.43 5.59
C ARG A 129 -15.43 12.71 4.72
N LYS A 130 -15.55 13.09 3.45
CA LYS A 130 -16.45 12.40 2.49
C LYS A 130 -16.14 10.91 2.36
N VAL A 131 -14.86 10.56 2.23
CA VAL A 131 -14.43 9.14 2.17
C VAL A 131 -14.79 8.40 3.45
N ARG A 132 -14.64 9.04 4.62
CA ARG A 132 -15.00 8.44 5.92
C ARG A 132 -16.50 8.18 6.02
N GLU A 133 -17.33 9.13 5.62
CA GLU A 133 -18.79 9.01 5.60
C GLU A 133 -19.23 7.89 4.65
N GLN A 134 -18.68 7.82 3.43
CA GLN A 134 -18.93 6.73 2.49
C GLN A 134 -18.54 5.36 3.07
N CYS A 135 -17.40 5.29 3.74
CA CYS A 135 -16.95 4.07 4.40
C CYS A 135 -17.87 3.66 5.56
N GLN A 136 -18.40 4.61 6.34
CA GLN A 136 -19.37 4.35 7.40
C GLN A 136 -20.70 3.86 6.85
N ASP A 137 -21.21 4.48 5.78
CA ASP A 137 -22.43 4.06 5.10
C ASP A 137 -22.30 2.63 4.52
N LEU A 138 -21.19 2.33 3.84
CA LEU A 138 -20.92 0.98 3.33
C LEU A 138 -20.83 -0.05 4.45
N LYS A 139 -20.19 0.31 5.58
CA LYS A 139 -20.17 -0.56 6.76
C LYS A 139 -21.58 -0.80 7.28
N TYR A 140 -22.40 0.24 7.43
CA TYR A 140 -23.79 0.11 7.87
C TYR A 140 -24.60 -0.80 6.94
N LYS A 141 -24.49 -0.59 5.62
CA LYS A 141 -25.14 -1.45 4.61
C LYS A 141 -24.70 -2.91 4.70
N LEU A 142 -23.41 -3.16 4.98
CA LEU A 142 -22.89 -4.52 5.21
C LEU A 142 -23.47 -5.15 6.48
N VAL A 143 -23.55 -4.42 7.60
CA VAL A 143 -24.18 -4.92 8.84
C VAL A 143 -25.65 -5.25 8.60
N LYS A 144 -26.39 -4.34 7.95
CA LYS A 144 -27.82 -4.53 7.64
C LYS A 144 -28.05 -5.74 6.73
N LYS A 145 -27.19 -5.97 5.73
CA LYS A 145 -27.29 -7.10 4.80
C LYS A 145 -26.89 -8.43 5.46
N PHE A 146 -25.98 -8.41 6.43
CA PHE A 146 -25.44 -9.60 7.08
C PHE A 146 -25.44 -9.48 8.62
N PRO A 147 -26.62 -9.44 9.26
CA PRO A 147 -26.75 -9.15 10.69
C PRO A 147 -26.10 -10.22 11.58
N ASN A 148 -25.99 -11.46 11.11
CA ASN A 148 -25.43 -12.59 11.87
C ASN A 148 -23.93 -12.83 11.60
N ARG A 149 -23.26 -11.95 10.83
CA ARG A 149 -21.83 -12.13 10.53
C ARG A 149 -21.02 -11.73 11.78
N PRO A 150 -20.15 -12.61 12.31
CA PRO A 150 -19.32 -12.26 13.45
C PRO A 150 -18.42 -11.08 13.09
N HIS A 151 -18.64 -9.94 13.75
CA HIS A 151 -17.78 -8.78 13.63
C HIS A 151 -16.48 -9.08 14.37
N LYS A 152 -15.41 -9.41 13.63
CA LYS A 152 -14.05 -9.37 14.19
C LYS A 152 -13.70 -7.91 14.44
N MET A 153 -13.95 -7.43 15.66
CA MET A 153 -13.38 -6.17 16.17
C MET A 153 -11.87 -6.30 16.34
#